data_AF-A0A5S4ZVQ0-F1
#
_entry.id   AF-A0A5S4ZVQ0-F1
#
_cell.length_a   1.000
_cell.length_b   1.000
_cell.length_c   1.000
_cell.angle_alpha   90.00
_cell.angle_beta   90.00
_cell.angle_gamma   90.00
#
_symmetry.space_group_name_H-M   'P 1'
#
loop_
_entity.id
_entity.type
_entity.pdbx_description
1 polymer ?
#
loop_
_entity_poly.entity_id
_entity_poly.type
_entity_poly.pdbx_seq_one_letter_code
_entity_poly.pdbx_strand_id
1 'polypeptide(L)' 'MTEQEKAELMIELEKASTIHLPMKWHNELHVIANSLMNDDLYKKEDAAAAIVAVMRDMQREIGETYMANWTALANL' A
#
# COMPACT_ATOMS: atom_id res chain seq x y z
N MET A 1 -25.43 16.83 -6.95
CA MET A 1 -25.07 15.43 -6.70
C MET A 1 -26.21 14.80 -5.92
N THR A 2 -26.80 13.75 -6.47
CA THR A 2 -27.89 12.99 -5.86
C THR A 2 -27.35 12.02 -4.81
N GLU A 3 -28.19 11.52 -3.92
CA GLU A 3 -27.81 10.48 -2.94
C GLU A 3 -27.34 9.20 -3.64
N GLN A 4 -27.86 8.90 -4.82
CA GLN A 4 -27.44 7.76 -5.63
C GLN A 4 -26.03 7.97 -6.21
N GLU A 5 -25.75 9.13 -6.81
CA GLU A 5 -24.40 9.47 -7.30
C GLU A 5 -23.36 9.45 -6.17
N LYS A 6 -23.75 9.86 -4.96
CA LYS A 6 -22.89 9.83 -3.77
C LYS A 6 -22.58 8.40 -3.31
N ALA A 7 -23.56 7.49 -3.35
CA ALA A 7 -23.37 6.09 -2.99
C ALA A 7 -22.47 5.35 -3.99
N GLU A 8 -22.65 5.62 -5.29
CA GLU A 8 -21.80 5.06 -6.36
C GLU A 8 -20.34 5.54 -6.23
N LEU A 9 -20.13 6.84 -5.94
CA LEU A 9 -18.81 7.39 -5.67
C LEU A 9 -18.11 6.75 -4.46
N MET A 10 -18.85 6.47 -3.38
CA MET A 10 -18.31 5.79 -2.19
C MET A 10 -17.83 4.37 -2.52
N ILE A 11 -18.58 3.62 -3.33
CA ILE A 11 -18.21 2.25 -3.75
C ILE A 11 -16.94 2.28 -4.60
N GLU A 12 -16.83 3.22 -5.55
CA GLU A 12 -15.62 3.35 -6.37
C GLU A 12 -14.41 3.83 -5.56
N LEU A 13 -14.62 4.69 -4.56
CA LEU A 13 -13.58 5.07 -3.61
C LEU A 13 -13.10 3.89 -2.77
N GLU A 14 -14.01 3.03 -2.30
CA GLU A 14 -13.67 1.84 -1.52
C GLU A 14 -12.88 0.83 -2.37
N LYS A 15 -13.30 0.60 -3.63
CA LYS A 15 -12.53 -0.19 -4.60
C LYS A 15 -11.15 0.41 -4.89
N ALA A 16 -11.05 1.72 -5.06
CA ALA A 16 -9.75 2.38 -5.26
C ALA A 16 -8.86 2.25 -4.02
N SER A 17 -9.43 2.36 -2.81
CA SER A 17 -8.69 2.23 -1.55
C SER A 17 -8.12 0.82 -1.35
N THR A 18 -8.88 -0.22 -1.72
CA THR A 18 -8.43 -1.62 -1.64
C THR A 18 -7.32 -1.95 -2.62
N ILE A 19 -7.19 -1.19 -3.72
CA ILE A 19 -6.13 -1.35 -4.72
C ILE A 19 -4.92 -0.45 -4.41
N HIS A 20 -5.13 0.69 -3.75
CA HIS A 20 -4.10 1.72 -3.53
C HIS A 20 -2.87 1.20 -2.80
N LEU A 21 -3.04 0.56 -1.63
CA LEU A 21 -1.92 0.07 -0.82
C LEU A 21 -1.13 -1.04 -1.55
N PRO A 22 -1.76 -2.08 -2.13
CA PRO A 22 -1.05 -3.04 -2.97
C PRO A 22 -0.26 -2.41 -4.12
N MET A 23 -0.84 -1.42 -4.81
CA MET A 23 -0.18 -0.74 -5.92
C MET A 23 1.02 0.10 -5.47
N LYS A 24 0.93 0.78 -4.32
CA LYS A 24 2.05 1.53 -3.73
C LYS A 24 3.25 0.62 -3.54
N TRP A 25 3.10 -0.49 -2.80
CA TRP A 25 4.22 -1.39 -2.52
C TRP A 25 4.74 -2.10 -3.77
N HIS A 26 3.86 -2.46 -4.71
CA HIS A 26 4.27 -3.00 -6.01
C HIS A 26 5.21 -2.04 -6.75
N ASN A 27 4.84 -0.76 -6.82
CA ASN A 27 5.64 0.24 -7.52
C ASN A 27 6.99 0.49 -6.84
N GLU A 28 7.02 0.55 -5.50
CA GLU A 28 8.26 0.69 -4.73
C GLU A 28 9.22 -0.48 -4.97
N LEU A 29 8.71 -1.72 -4.90
CA LEU A 29 9.50 -2.93 -5.18
C LEU A 29 9.96 -2.98 -6.64
N HIS A 30 9.13 -2.54 -7.58
CA HIS A 30 9.48 -2.50 -9.00
C HIS A 30 10.63 -1.53 -9.28
N VAL A 31 10.65 -0.36 -8.64
CA VAL A 31 11.76 0.61 -8.75
C VAL A 31 13.06 -0.01 -8.24
N ILE A 32 13.02 -0.71 -7.09
CA ILE A 32 14.21 -1.39 -6.55
C ILE A 32 14.68 -2.50 -7.50
N ALA A 33 13.76 -3.32 -8.03
CA ALA A 33 14.11 -4.36 -8.99
C ALA A 33 14.75 -3.79 -10.28
N ASN A 34 14.20 -2.72 -10.83
CA ASN A 34 14.77 -2.04 -12.00
C ASN A 34 16.15 -1.45 -11.72
N SER A 35 16.36 -0.91 -10.51
CA SER A 35 17.66 -0.37 -10.12
C SER A 35 18.77 -1.42 -10.05
N LEU A 36 18.42 -2.66 -9.68
CA LEU A 36 19.32 -3.81 -9.65
C LEU A 36 19.64 -4.36 -11.04
N MET A 37 18.70 -4.26 -11.99
CA MET A 37 18.92 -4.70 -13.37
C MET A 37 19.79 -3.75 -14.17
N ASN A 38 19.72 -2.45 -13.86
CA ASN A 38 20.42 -1.41 -14.61
C ASN A 38 21.75 -0.98 -13.98
N ASP A 39 22.19 -1.60 -12.88
CA ASP A 39 23.44 -1.30 -12.13
C ASP A 39 23.61 0.18 -11.72
N ASP A 40 22.53 0.97 -11.79
CA ASP A 40 22.59 2.44 -11.86
C ASP A 40 22.27 3.15 -10.52
N LEU A 41 21.76 2.43 -9.51
CA LEU A 41 21.14 3.07 -8.34
C LEU A 41 21.36 2.37 -6.99
N TYR A 42 21.52 1.05 -6.94
CA TYR A 42 21.69 0.32 -5.68
C TYR A 42 22.76 -0.78 -5.81
N LYS A 43 23.72 -0.83 -4.87
CA LYS A 43 24.48 -2.06 -4.65
C LYS A 43 23.54 -3.12 -4.06
N LYS A 44 23.85 -4.41 -4.25
CA LYS A 44 23.00 -5.53 -3.78
C LYS A 44 22.60 -5.41 -2.30
N GLU A 45 23.51 -4.93 -1.45
CA GLU A 45 23.24 -4.71 -0.02
C GLU A 45 22.23 -3.58 0.22
N ASP A 46 22.36 -2.47 -0.50
CA ASP A 46 21.47 -1.32 -0.37
C ASP A 46 20.05 -1.66 -0.87
N ALA A 47 19.93 -2.45 -1.94
CA ALA A 47 18.65 -2.92 -2.44
C ALA A 47 17.95 -3.87 -1.46
N ALA A 48 18.71 -4.75 -0.80
CA ALA A 48 18.17 -5.63 0.23
C ALA A 48 17.63 -4.81 1.41
N ALA A 49 18.35 -3.77 1.84
CA ALA A 49 17.88 -2.86 2.88
C ALA A 49 16.60 -2.11 2.45
N ALA A 50 16.52 -1.65 1.20
CA ALA A 50 15.34 -0.98 0.65
C ALA A 50 14.11 -1.92 0.59
N ILE A 51 14.28 -3.17 0.17
CA ILE A 51 13.20 -4.18 0.18
C ILE A 51 12.69 -4.41 1.61
N VAL A 52 13.61 -4.56 2.58
CA VAL A 52 13.23 -4.73 3.99
C VAL A 52 12.45 -3.52 4.52
N ALA A 53 12.81 -2.31 4.10
CA ALA A 53 12.07 -1.11 4.47
C ALA A 53 10.63 -1.12 3.93
N VAL A 54 10.45 -1.44 2.64
CA VAL A 54 9.10 -1.56 2.03
C VAL A 54 8.26 -2.63 2.75
N MET A 55 8.86 -3.77 3.07
CA MET A 55 8.15 -4.83 3.80
C MET A 55 7.74 -4.42 5.21
N ARG A 56 8.54 -3.61 5.91
CA ARG A 56 8.19 -3.08 7.23
C ARG A 56 7.05 -2.08 7.15
N ASP A 57 7.07 -1.19 6.17
CA ASP A 57 5.98 -0.24 5.95
C ASP A 57 4.68 -0.96 5.58
N MET A 58 4.76 -1.98 4.72
CA MET A 58 3.63 -2.85 4.41
C MET A 58 3.04 -3.49 5.67
N GLN A 59 3.87 -4.10 6.52
CA GLN A 59 3.41 -4.72 7.76
C GLN A 59 2.75 -3.72 8.72
N ARG A 60 3.33 -2.53 8.85
CA ARG A 60 2.79 -1.44 9.69
C ARG A 60 1.42 -0.99 9.19
N GLU A 61 1.30 -0.68 7.90
CA GLU A 61 0.07 -0.16 7.28
C GLU A 61 -1.05 -1.22 7.28
N ILE A 62 -0.72 -2.49 7.08
CA ILE A 62 -1.65 -3.61 7.29
C ILE A 62 -2.11 -3.64 8.75
N GLY A 63 -1.18 -3.60 9.71
CA GLY A 63 -1.50 -3.61 11.14
C GLY A 63 -2.41 -2.45 11.57
N GLU A 64 -2.13 -1.24 11.10
CA GLU A 64 -2.95 -0.04 11.33
C GLU A 64 -4.36 -0.21 10.75
N THR A 65 -4.48 -0.75 9.53
CA THR A 65 -5.77 -1.00 8.87
C THR A 65 -6.60 -2.05 9.63
N TYR A 66 -5.97 -3.14 10.07
CA TYR A 66 -6.64 -4.16 10.88
C TYR A 66 -7.07 -3.61 12.24
N MET A 67 -6.21 -2.85 12.94
CA MET A 67 -6.57 -2.25 14.24
C MET A 67 -7.69 -1.22 14.15
N ALA A 68 -7.72 -0.41 13.09
CA ALA A 68 -8.80 0.52 12.83
C ALA A 68 -10.15 -0.21 12.68
N ASN A 69 -10.16 -1.33 11.95
CA ASN A 69 -11.36 -2.15 11.78
C ASN A 69 -11.82 -2.81 13.10
N TRP A 70 -10.91 -3.31 13.94
CA TRP A 70 -11.25 -3.87 15.26
C TRP A 70 -11.83 -2.80 16.20
N THR A 71 -11.29 -1.58 16.17
CA THR A 71 -11.78 -0.47 16.99
C THR A 71 -13.17 -0.01 16.55
N ALA A 72 -13.44 -0.01 15.24
CA ALA A 72 -14.76 0.28 14.71
C ALA A 72 -15.80 -0.79 15.11
N LEU A 73 -15.43 -2.07 15.10
CA LEU A 73 -16.30 -3.18 15.51
C LEU A 73 -16.57 -3.21 17.03
N ALA A 74 -15.61 -2.81 17.86
CA ALA A 74 -15.76 -2.79 19.32
C ALA A 74 -16.67 -1.65 19.83
N ASN A 75 -16.97 -0.66 18.98
CA ASN A 75 -17.84 0.48 19.30
C ASN A 75 -19.25 0.36 18.68
N LEU A 76 -19.58 -0.80 18.09
CA LEU A 76 -20.92 -1.20 17.65
C LEU A 76 -21.58 -2.10 18.70
#